data_AF-A0A662PCH6-F1
#
_entry.id   AF-A0A662PCH6-F1
#
_cell.length_a   1.000
_cell.length_b   1.000
_cell.length_c   1.000
_cell.angle_alpha   90.00
_cell.angle_beta   90.00
_cell.angle_gamma   90.00
#
_symmetry.space_group_name_H-M   'P 1'
#
loop_
_entity.id
_entity.type
_entity.pdbx_description
1 polymer ?
#
loop_
_entity_poly.entity_id
_entity_poly.type
_entity_poly.pdbx_seq_one_letter_code
_entity_poly.pdbx_strand_id
1 'polypeptide(L)'
;MDLLKEAYELVKASGEKGILQSDLWKALKVSSREGSRIALKLERDGLIYRKRVLHQSRWTYRLFAVERREEWGPCLVCPELKECGKKVGVNVRECPKLEEWLLRISGSLDDGSEK
;
A
#
# COMPACT_ATOMS: atom_id res chain seq x y z
N MET A 1 -11.83 -21.14 -0.25
CA MET A 1 -11.55 -19.99 0.63
C MET A 1 -10.12 -19.58 0.41
N ASP A 2 -9.88 -18.32 0.05
CA ASP A 2 -8.55 -17.83 -0.32
C ASP A 2 -7.89 -17.17 0.89
N LEU A 3 -7.20 -17.97 1.71
CA LEU A 3 -6.58 -17.52 2.97
C LEU A 3 -5.56 -16.39 2.77
N LEU A 4 -4.95 -16.29 1.59
CA LEU A 4 -4.02 -15.21 1.25
C LEU A 4 -4.73 -13.87 1.16
N LYS A 5 -5.88 -13.84 0.49
CA LYS A 5 -6.69 -12.64 0.35
C LYS A 5 -7.18 -12.16 1.72
N GLU A 6 -7.70 -13.08 2.52
CA GLU A 6 -8.20 -12.75 3.86
C GLU A 6 -7.07 -12.27 4.79
N ALA A 7 -5.90 -12.90 4.73
CA ALA A 7 -4.72 -12.44 5.47
C ALA A 7 -4.28 -11.03 5.04
N TYR A 8 -4.29 -10.75 3.74
CA TYR A 8 -3.93 -9.43 3.24
C TYR A 8 -4.93 -8.35 3.70
N GLU A 9 -6.23 -8.62 3.63
CA GLU A 9 -7.25 -7.68 4.11
C GLU A 9 -7.13 -7.41 5.62
N LEU A 10 -6.79 -8.41 6.44
CA LEU A 10 -6.54 -8.22 7.87
C LEU A 10 -5.32 -7.31 8.14
N VAL A 11 -4.24 -7.50 7.38
CA VAL A 11 -3.04 -6.65 7.49
C VAL A 11 -3.37 -5.23 7.04
N LYS A 12 -4.14 -5.08 5.96
CA LYS A 12 -4.58 -3.78 5.43
C LYS A 12 -5.51 -3.04 6.40
N ALA A 13 -6.47 -3.74 7.01
CA ALA A 13 -7.37 -3.20 8.02
C ALA A 13 -6.64 -2.76 9.30
N SER A 14 -5.44 -3.30 9.55
CA SER A 14 -4.59 -2.88 10.68
C SER A 14 -3.88 -1.54 10.45
N GLY A 15 -3.90 -1.02 9.22
CA GLY A 15 -3.35 0.28 8.84
C GLY A 15 -1.90 0.48 9.29
N GLU A 16 -1.59 1.70 9.71
CA GLU A 16 -0.26 2.11 10.18
C GLU A 16 0.18 1.42 11.48
N LYS A 17 -0.77 0.91 12.28
CA LYS A 17 -0.43 0.18 13.51
C LYS A 17 0.21 -1.17 13.19
N GLY A 18 -0.14 -1.78 12.06
CA GLY A 18 0.28 -3.12 11.68
C GLY A 18 -0.18 -4.21 12.65
N ILE A 19 -0.09 -5.46 12.23
CA ILE A 19 -0.53 -6.64 12.99
C ILE A 19 0.66 -7.51 13.40
N LEU A 20 0.64 -8.08 14.60
CA LEU A 20 1.67 -9.04 15.01
C LEU A 20 1.47 -10.36 14.27
N GLN A 21 2.57 -11.04 13.93
CA GLN A 21 2.53 -12.35 13.27
C GLN A 21 1.67 -13.33 14.07
N SER A 22 1.85 -13.35 15.39
CA SER A 22 1.06 -14.14 16.33
C SER A 22 -0.44 -13.92 16.24
N ASP A 23 -0.87 -12.70 15.94
CA ASP A 23 -2.28 -12.34 15.97
C ASP A 23 -2.94 -12.53 14.61
N LEU A 24 -2.17 -12.43 13.53
CA LEU A 24 -2.64 -12.73 12.17
C LEU A 24 -3.18 -14.15 12.05
N TRP A 25 -2.41 -15.18 12.42
CA TRP A 25 -2.91 -16.56 12.30
C TRP A 25 -3.94 -16.95 13.36
N LYS A 26 -3.95 -16.28 14.52
CA LYS A 26 -5.04 -16.44 15.49
C LYS A 26 -6.35 -15.91 14.90
N ALA A 27 -6.31 -14.76 14.22
CA ALA A 27 -7.46 -14.18 13.55
C ALA A 27 -7.95 -15.07 12.38
N LEU A 28 -7.01 -15.61 11.59
CA LEU A 28 -7.31 -16.54 10.50
C LEU A 28 -7.69 -17.96 10.95
N LYS A 29 -7.61 -18.26 12.26
CA LYS A 29 -7.83 -19.60 12.84
C LYS A 29 -6.97 -20.70 12.18
N VAL A 30 -5.74 -20.37 11.81
CA VAL A 30 -4.78 -21.30 11.21
C VAL A 30 -3.60 -21.60 12.12
N SER A 31 -2.87 -22.67 11.82
CA SER A 31 -1.63 -22.99 12.55
C SER A 31 -0.56 -21.93 12.31
N SER A 32 0.38 -21.78 13.26
CA SER A 32 1.53 -20.87 13.11
C SER A 32 2.39 -21.19 11.88
N ARG A 33 2.49 -22.46 11.50
CA ARG A 33 3.20 -22.91 10.28
C ARG A 33 2.51 -22.39 9.02
N GLU A 34 1.19 -22.56 8.95
CA GLU A 34 0.38 -22.09 7.81
C GLU A 34 0.40 -20.56 7.72
N GLY A 35 0.20 -19.88 8.86
CA GLY A 35 0.26 -18.43 8.95
C GLY A 35 1.62 -17.85 8.57
N SER A 36 2.71 -18.51 8.98
CA SER A 36 4.06 -18.08 8.57
C SER A 36 4.29 -18.27 7.08
N ARG A 37 3.75 -19.33 6.46
CA ARG A 37 3.82 -19.53 4.99
C ARG A 37 3.04 -18.44 4.25
N ILE A 38 1.86 -18.09 4.74
CA ILE A 38 1.05 -17.01 4.16
C ILE A 38 1.79 -15.67 4.26
N ALA A 39 2.34 -15.33 5.43
CA ALA A 39 3.11 -14.10 5.62
C ALA A 39 4.34 -14.03 4.69
N LEU A 40 5.08 -15.13 4.56
CA LEU A 40 6.23 -15.21 3.65
C LEU A 40 5.81 -15.05 2.18
N LYS A 41 4.67 -15.61 1.79
CA LYS A 41 4.16 -15.47 0.43
C LYS A 41 3.73 -14.03 0.14
N LEU A 42 2.97 -13.40 1.04
CA LEU A 42 2.57 -12.00 0.90
C LEU A 42 3.77 -11.04 0.86
N GLU A 43 4.83 -11.33 1.62
CA GLU A 43 6.07 -10.55 1.58
C GLU A 43 6.82 -10.74 0.26
N ARG A 44 6.90 -11.99 -0.25
CA ARG A 44 7.50 -12.28 -1.56
C ARG A 44 6.75 -11.60 -2.70
N ASP A 45 5.43 -11.54 -2.62
CA ASP A 45 4.57 -10.89 -3.60
C ASP A 45 4.60 -9.35 -3.47
N GLY A 46 5.35 -8.80 -2.51
CA GLY A 46 5.50 -7.35 -2.32
C GLY A 46 4.26 -6.66 -1.75
N LEU A 47 3.32 -7.42 -1.19
CA LEU A 47 2.06 -6.89 -0.66
C LEU A 47 2.19 -6.42 0.79
N ILE A 48 3.13 -6.98 1.54
CA ILE A 48 3.38 -6.62 2.94
C ILE A 48 4.87 -6.54 3.20
N TYR A 49 5.25 -5.82 4.27
CA TYR A 49 6.60 -5.85 4.81
C TYR A 49 6.57 -6.20 6.30
N ARG A 50 7.67 -6.78 6.80
CA ARG A 50 7.80 -7.23 8.19
C ARG A 50 8.84 -6.40 8.93
N LYS A 51 8.48 -5.90 10.11
CA LYS A 51 9.40 -5.21 11.04
C LYS A 51 9.60 -6.06 12.29
N ARG A 52 10.85 -6.29 12.67
CA ARG A 52 11.17 -6.99 13.91
C ARG A 52 10.85 -6.07 15.09
N VAL A 53 10.05 -6.54 16.04
CA VAL A 53 9.64 -5.80 17.24
C VAL A 53 9.83 -6.66 18.49
N LEU A 54 10.15 -6.03 19.61
CA LEU A 54 10.18 -6.69 20.91
C LEU A 54 8.77 -6.68 21.49
N HIS A 55 8.19 -7.86 21.71
CA HIS A 55 6.87 -8.00 22.32
C HIS A 55 6.97 -8.99 23.47
N GLN A 56 6.61 -8.56 24.69
CA GLN A 56 6.67 -9.41 25.90
C GLN A 56 8.02 -10.13 26.08
N SER A 57 9.12 -9.38 25.95
CA SER A 57 10.50 -9.90 26.07
C SER A 57 10.88 -10.98 25.05
N ARG A 58 10.09 -11.17 23.98
CA ARG A 58 10.38 -12.04 22.86
C ARG A 58 10.42 -11.25 21.57
N TRP A 59 11.35 -11.58 20.69
CA TRP A 59 11.38 -11.01 19.35
C TRP A 59 10.27 -11.60 18.50
N THR A 60 9.48 -10.75 17.87
CA THR A 60 8.43 -11.14 16.93
C THR A 60 8.45 -10.21 15.71
N TYR A 61 7.66 -10.53 14.70
CA TYR A 61 7.47 -9.69 13.54
C TYR A 61 6.11 -9.01 13.58
N ARG A 62 6.11 -7.74 13.21
CA ARG A 62 4.92 -6.96 12.94
C ARG A 62 4.81 -6.75 11.43
N LEU A 63 3.65 -7.05 10.88
CA LEU A 63 3.37 -7.00 9.46
C LEU A 63 2.60 -5.72 9.17
N PHE A 64 2.96 -5.09 8.07
CA PHE A 64 2.35 -3.88 7.57
C PHE A 64 2.03 -4.08 6.10
N ALA A 65 0.88 -3.57 5.66
CA ALA A 65 0.55 -3.57 4.24
C ALA A 65 1.50 -2.61 3.52
N VAL A 66 2.01 -3.03 2.36
CA VAL A 66 2.67 -2.12 1.44
C VAL A 66 1.55 -1.32 0.80
N GLU A 67 1.41 -0.07 1.20
CA GLU A 67 0.56 0.87 0.50
C GLU A 67 1.19 1.11 -0.88
N ARG A 68 0.64 0.49 -1.91
CA ARG A 68 1.11 0.72 -3.27
C ARG A 68 0.64 2.11 -3.68
N ARG A 69 1.45 3.10 -3.37
CA ARG A 69 1.22 4.46 -3.83
C ARG A 69 1.63 4.52 -5.30
N GLU A 70 0.66 4.38 -6.20
CA GLU A 70 0.87 4.68 -7.62
C GLU A 70 0.95 6.21 -7.79
N GLU A 71 2.08 6.78 -7.38
CA GLU A 71 2.35 8.23 -7.44
C GLU A 71 2.89 8.67 -8.80
N TRP A 72 2.86 7.80 -9.81
CA TRP A 72 3.28 8.19 -11.14
C TRP A 72 2.16 8.99 -11.80
N GLY A 73 2.43 10.26 -12.08
CA GLY A 73 1.51 11.14 -12.76
C GLY A 73 1.20 10.66 -14.19
N PRO A 74 0.04 11.05 -14.75
CA PRO A 74 -0.40 10.67 -16.10
C PRO A 74 0.59 11.11 -17.18
N CYS A 75 1.46 12.08 -16.87
CA CYS A 75 2.52 12.55 -17.76
C CYS A 75 3.56 11.48 -18.09
N LEU A 76 3.87 10.53 -17.20
CA LEU A 76 4.93 9.54 -17.43
C LEU A 76 4.63 8.62 -18.64
N VAL A 77 3.35 8.35 -18.88
CA VAL A 77 2.86 7.53 -19.99
C VAL A 77 2.14 8.37 -21.06
N CYS A 78 2.28 9.69 -20.99
CA CYS A 78 1.59 10.58 -21.91
C CYS A 78 2.24 10.52 -23.31
N PRO A 79 1.48 10.18 -24.37
CA PRO A 79 2.02 10.10 -25.73
C PRO A 79 2.50 11.46 -26.24
N GLU A 80 1.91 12.54 -25.73
CA GLU A 80 2.24 13.92 -26.11
C GLU A 80 3.33 14.55 -25.22
N LEU A 81 3.95 13.79 -24.31
CA LEU A 81 4.95 14.31 -23.38
C LEU A 81 6.10 15.05 -24.08
N LYS A 82 6.49 14.61 -25.28
CA LYS A 82 7.57 15.22 -26.07
C LYS A 82 7.27 16.65 -26.55
N GLU A 83 5.99 16.93 -26.80
CA GLU A 83 5.50 18.20 -27.36
C GLU A 83 4.78 19.07 -26.33
N CYS A 84 4.51 18.52 -25.13
CA CYS A 84 3.91 19.24 -24.01
C CYS A 84 4.76 20.45 -23.60
N GLY A 85 4.17 21.64 -23.62
CA GLY A 85 4.82 22.92 -23.34
C GLY A 85 5.56 23.53 -24.54
N LYS A 86 5.69 22.81 -25.66
CA LYS A 86 6.30 23.34 -26.90
C LYS A 86 5.26 23.83 -27.90
N LYS A 87 4.10 23.20 -27.94
CA LYS A 87 2.99 23.55 -28.86
C LYS A 87 1.94 24.40 -28.14
N VAL A 88 1.45 25.43 -28.82
CA VAL A 88 0.31 26.23 -28.34
C VAL A 88 -0.90 25.31 -28.15
N GLY A 89 -1.51 25.36 -26.96
CA GLY A 89 -2.67 24.55 -26.58
C GLY A 89 -2.37 23.18 -25.96
N VAL A 90 -1.11 22.72 -25.91
CA VAL A 90 -0.73 21.49 -25.19
C VAL A 90 0.33 21.87 -24.15
N ASN A 91 -0.11 22.17 -22.92
CA ASN A 91 0.79 22.57 -21.85
C ASN A 91 0.31 22.05 -20.50
N VAL A 92 1.24 22.02 -19.54
CA VAL A 92 1.02 21.48 -18.20
C VAL A 92 -0.01 22.30 -17.39
N ARG A 93 -0.15 23.60 -17.66
CA ARG A 93 -1.05 24.49 -16.89
C ARG A 93 -2.53 24.27 -17.20
N GLU A 94 -2.84 23.86 -18.42
CA GLU A 94 -4.21 23.67 -18.91
C GLU A 94 -4.49 22.20 -19.24
N CYS A 95 -3.78 21.27 -18.60
CA CYS A 95 -3.90 19.84 -18.88
C CYS A 95 -4.98 19.20 -17.99
N PRO A 96 -6.16 18.83 -18.53
CA PRO A 96 -7.25 18.26 -17.73
C PRO A 96 -6.89 16.90 -17.10
N LYS A 97 -6.07 16.09 -17.79
CA LYS A 97 -5.59 14.80 -17.27
C LYS A 97 -4.72 14.99 -16.03
N LEU A 98 -3.88 16.02 -16.04
CA LEU A 98 -3.02 16.34 -14.90
C LEU A 98 -3.85 16.94 -13.76
N GLU A 99 -4.79 17.84 -14.07
CA GLU A 99 -5.70 18.43 -13.09
C GLU A 99 -6.53 17.36 -12.37
N GLU A 100 -7.15 16.44 -13.10
CA GLU A 100 -7.90 15.31 -12.52
C GLU A 100 -7.00 14.44 -11.62
N TRP A 101 -5.78 14.13 -12.07
CA TRP A 101 -4.83 13.37 -11.26
C TRP A 101 -4.42 14.12 -9.99
N LEU A 102 -4.17 15.43 -10.08
CA LEU A 102 -3.85 16.29 -8.94
C LEU A 102 -5.01 16.32 -7.94
N LEU A 103 -6.25 16.47 -8.40
CA LEU A 103 -7.44 16.41 -7.55
C LEU A 103 -7.55 15.07 -6.83
N ARG A 104 -7.33 13.95 -7.54
CA ARG A 104 -7.36 12.60 -6.98
C ARG A 104 -6.32 12.37 -5.88
N ILE A 105 -5.07 12.83 -6.08
CA ILE A 105 -4.02 12.66 -5.06
C ILE A 105 -4.14 13.68 -3.93
N SER A 106 -4.66 14.89 -4.20
CA SER A 106 -4.88 15.90 -3.16
C SER A 106 -5.97 15.48 -2.17
N GLY A 107 -7.06 14.86 -2.65
CA GLY A 107 -8.08 14.27 -1.77
C GLY A 107 -7.67 12.98 -1.06
N SER A 108 -6.45 12.48 -1.29
CA SER A 108 -5.85 11.37 -0.53
C SER A 108 -4.91 11.85 0.58
N LEU A 109 -4.71 13.17 0.74
CA LEU A 109 -3.90 13.77 1.80
C LEU A 109 -4.70 14.15 3.06
N ASP A 110 -6.01 13.85 3.08
CA ASP A 110 -6.91 14.08 4.21
C ASP A 110 -7.18 12.80 5.02
N ASP A 111 -6.16 11.98 5.31
CA ASP A 111 -6.24 10.99 6.40
C ASP A 111 -4.92 11.03 7.17
N GLY A 112 -4.91 11.80 8.26
CA GLY A 112 -3.79 11.81 9.21
C GLY A 112 -3.17 13.18 9.51
N SER A 113 -3.98 14.13 9.99
CA SER A 113 -3.66 14.98 11.16
C SER A 113 -4.80 15.97 11.39
N GLU A 114 -5.62 15.72 12.42
CA GLU A 114 -5.93 16.69 13.49
C GLU A 114 -7.10 16.19 14.36
N LYS A 115 -6.77 15.50 15.46
CA LYS A 115 -7.26 15.79 16.83
C LYS A 115 -6.63 14.87 17.88
#